data_AF-A0A1A8GJL8-F1
#
_entry.id   AF-A0A1A8GJL8-F1
#
_cell.length_a   1.000
_cell.length_b   1.000
_cell.length_c   1.000
_cell.angle_alpha   90.00
_cell.angle_beta   90.00
_cell.angle_gamma   90.00
#
_symmetry.space_group_name_H-M   'P 1'
#
loop_
_entity.id
_entity.type
_entity.pdbx_description
1 polymer ?
#
loop_
_entity_poly.entity_id
_entity_poly.type
_entity_poly.pdbx_seq_one_letter_code
_entity_poly.pdbx_strand_id
1 'polypeptide(L)'
;MFWMSNATELLNFFQVKVENMEKEWEFEAPGDPVLTADMDTCSEALAQLDDVIMHTFQQCVYHLTKTLYSLLPALLDTNPFSNEEKEKEKDGARGAEGEEKKEGEVDDESVLPPKVAGLVEVYRCSLMLSREACLSPPLTSQTFGYLFFFTNTSLLNTLLERDGLFSWSRAVQIRTNLDLVLDWLQGAGLGDIASEFMKKLSVTVNFLCIPKTRLIQSSWASLKEEHELLSPAQLHHLLTHYKLGPTRAPPASWAPPTSADLSGDIFESFLDHPPLILPNETPRLDLSQPIPSSELQKEVTRLRTYLWGLDQDELPANQRTRL
;
A
#
# COMPACT_ATOMS: atom_id res chain seq x y z
N MET A 1 -2.15 -11.80 -3.48
CA MET A 1 -2.16 -12.02 -2.01
C MET A 1 -2.12 -13.49 -1.64
N PHE A 2 -3.08 -14.34 -2.06
CA PHE A 2 -3.05 -15.78 -1.75
C PHE A 2 -1.72 -16.47 -2.09
N TRP A 3 -1.25 -16.34 -3.33
CA TRP A 3 0.03 -16.90 -3.76
C TRP A 3 1.22 -16.36 -2.98
N MET A 4 1.23 -15.05 -2.72
CA MET A 4 2.25 -14.39 -1.92
C MET A 4 2.32 -14.97 -0.51
N SER A 5 1.18 -15.11 0.17
CA SER A 5 1.13 -15.69 1.52
C SER A 5 1.61 -17.14 1.56
N ASN A 6 1.22 -17.97 0.58
CA ASN A 6 1.64 -19.36 0.53
C ASN A 6 3.13 -19.49 0.19
N ALA A 7 3.65 -18.66 -0.73
CA ALA A 7 5.07 -18.65 -1.06
C ALA A 7 5.93 -18.22 0.14
N THR A 8 5.50 -17.20 0.90
CA THR A 8 6.17 -16.81 2.16
C THR A 8 6.12 -17.91 3.21
N GLU A 9 4.99 -18.61 3.35
CA GLU A 9 4.88 -19.75 4.26
C GLU A 9 5.85 -20.88 3.89
N LEU A 10 5.98 -21.20 2.60
CA LEU A 10 6.96 -22.17 2.10
C LEU A 10 8.40 -21.69 2.31
N LEU A 11 8.69 -20.41 2.09
CA LEU A 11 10.00 -19.82 2.33
C LEU A 11 10.42 -20.00 3.79
N ASN A 12 9.56 -19.57 4.73
CA ASN A 12 9.80 -19.72 6.17
C ASN A 12 10.00 -21.19 6.57
N PHE A 13 9.22 -22.11 5.99
CA PHE A 13 9.36 -23.54 6.23
C PHE A 13 10.72 -24.08 5.78
N PHE A 14 11.15 -23.73 4.56
CA PHE A 14 12.44 -24.17 4.05
C PHE A 14 13.61 -23.54 4.78
N GLN A 15 13.50 -22.29 5.23
CA GLN A 15 14.54 -21.64 6.06
C GLN A 15 14.81 -22.45 7.34
N VAL A 16 13.75 -22.78 8.10
CA VAL A 16 13.90 -23.62 9.32
C VAL A 16 14.46 -25.01 8.98
N LYS A 17 14.06 -25.59 7.85
CA LYS A 17 14.57 -26.90 7.42
C LYS A 17 16.07 -26.83 7.09
N VAL A 18 16.51 -25.82 6.36
CA VAL A 18 17.93 -25.60 6.03
C VAL A 18 18.73 -25.39 7.29
N GLU A 19 18.27 -24.55 8.23
CA GLU A 19 18.95 -24.35 9.53
C GLU A 19 19.11 -25.66 10.34
N ASN A 20 18.14 -26.57 10.26
CA ASN A 20 18.25 -27.87 10.91
C ASN A 20 19.24 -28.79 10.20
N MET A 21 19.22 -28.82 8.86
CA MET A 21 20.17 -29.57 8.06
C MET A 21 21.61 -29.07 8.25
N GLU A 22 21.81 -27.75 8.38
CA GLU A 22 23.10 -27.15 8.71
C GLU A 22 23.63 -27.66 10.05
N LYS A 23 22.78 -27.72 11.08
CA LYS A 23 23.17 -28.28 12.39
C LYS A 23 23.51 -29.76 12.31
N GLU A 24 22.72 -30.55 11.58
CA GLU A 24 23.00 -31.97 11.36
C GLU A 24 24.35 -32.15 10.63
N TRP A 25 24.61 -31.33 9.61
CA TRP A 25 25.87 -31.35 8.87
C TRP A 25 27.05 -30.92 9.75
N GLU A 26 26.90 -29.92 10.62
CA GLU A 26 28.00 -29.47 11.50
C GLU A 26 28.33 -30.46 12.63
N PHE A 27 27.32 -31.08 13.24
CA PHE A 27 27.49 -31.81 14.51
C PHE A 27 27.27 -33.32 14.44
N GLU A 28 26.44 -33.81 13.52
CA GLU A 28 26.03 -35.23 13.48
C GLU A 28 26.64 -35.98 12.30
N ALA A 29 26.66 -35.39 11.12
CA ALA A 29 27.12 -36.01 9.87
C ALA A 29 28.02 -35.07 9.02
N PRO A 30 29.17 -34.63 9.57
CA PRO A 30 30.07 -33.72 8.86
C PRO A 30 30.61 -34.31 7.56
N GLY A 31 30.38 -33.56 6.47
CA GLY A 31 30.82 -33.91 5.13
C GLY A 31 29.96 -34.95 4.42
N ASP A 32 28.72 -35.20 4.86
CA ASP A 32 27.78 -36.04 4.11
C ASP A 32 27.44 -35.38 2.76
N PRO A 33 27.82 -36.00 1.62
CA PRO A 33 27.58 -35.45 0.30
C PRO A 33 26.08 -35.38 -0.06
N VAL A 34 25.24 -36.26 0.50
CA VAL A 34 23.79 -36.24 0.25
C VAL A 34 23.17 -35.04 0.94
N LEU A 35 23.49 -34.83 2.22
CA LEU A 35 23.02 -33.69 2.99
C LEU A 35 23.46 -32.36 2.37
N THR A 36 24.68 -32.32 1.84
CA THR A 36 25.23 -31.14 1.15
C THR A 36 24.44 -30.84 -0.13
N ALA A 37 24.15 -31.85 -0.95
CA ALA A 37 23.35 -31.69 -2.16
C ALA A 37 21.90 -31.28 -1.87
N ASP A 38 21.30 -31.80 -0.80
CA ASP A 38 19.95 -31.41 -0.37
C ASP A 38 19.92 -29.95 0.12
N MET A 39 20.96 -29.50 0.84
CA MET A 39 21.11 -28.08 1.25
C MET A 39 21.22 -27.16 0.04
N ASP A 40 22.05 -27.50 -0.95
CA ASP A 40 22.20 -26.73 -2.19
C ASP A 40 20.85 -26.62 -2.94
N THR A 41 20.11 -27.73 -3.01
CA THR A 41 18.77 -27.78 -3.62
C THR A 41 17.78 -26.89 -2.86
N CYS A 42 17.81 -26.90 -1.53
CA CYS A 42 16.96 -26.03 -0.72
C CYS A 42 17.33 -24.55 -0.88
N SER A 43 18.63 -24.22 -0.98
CA SER A 43 19.11 -22.87 -1.24
C SER A 43 18.60 -22.33 -2.58
N GLU A 44 18.63 -23.16 -3.64
CA GLU A 44 18.05 -22.79 -4.94
C GLU A 44 16.53 -22.59 -4.83
N ALA A 45 15.82 -23.46 -4.11
CA ALA A 45 14.38 -23.32 -3.90
C ALA A 45 14.02 -22.04 -3.13
N LEU A 46 14.81 -21.65 -2.12
CA LEU A 46 14.65 -20.40 -1.38
C LEU A 46 14.79 -19.18 -2.31
N ALA A 47 15.82 -19.16 -3.15
CA ALA A 47 16.01 -18.08 -4.13
C ALA A 47 14.83 -17.97 -5.12
N GLN A 48 14.31 -19.11 -5.59
CA GLN A 48 13.12 -19.13 -6.45
C GLN A 48 11.86 -18.62 -5.72
N LEU A 49 11.71 -18.96 -4.44
CA LEU A 49 10.58 -18.48 -3.63
C LEU A 49 10.66 -16.97 -3.39
N ASP A 50 11.84 -16.41 -3.16
CA ASP A 50 12.05 -14.96 -3.06
C ASP A 50 11.56 -14.25 -4.33
N ASP A 51 11.93 -14.77 -5.50
CA ASP A 51 11.47 -14.26 -6.79
C ASP A 51 9.94 -14.35 -6.91
N VAL A 52 9.33 -15.49 -6.57
CA VAL A 52 7.87 -15.66 -6.63
C VAL A 52 7.17 -14.67 -5.69
N ILE A 53 7.69 -14.46 -4.48
CA ILE A 53 7.12 -13.49 -3.53
C ILE A 53 7.24 -12.07 -4.10
N MET A 54 8.40 -11.72 -4.66
CA MET A 54 8.61 -10.42 -5.29
C MET A 54 7.62 -10.15 -6.42
N HIS A 55 7.49 -11.10 -7.36
CA HIS A 55 6.58 -10.97 -8.49
C HIS A 55 5.12 -10.90 -8.03
N THR A 56 4.71 -11.73 -7.07
CA THR A 56 3.34 -11.71 -6.56
C THR A 56 3.02 -10.45 -5.79
N PHE A 57 3.99 -9.87 -5.06
CA PHE A 57 3.86 -8.55 -4.44
C PHE A 57 3.69 -7.46 -5.49
N GLN A 58 4.58 -7.41 -6.48
CA GLN A 58 4.55 -6.42 -7.56
C GLN A 58 3.23 -6.46 -8.35
N GLN A 59 2.74 -7.66 -8.71
CA GLN A 59 1.44 -7.81 -9.37
C GLN A 59 0.29 -7.35 -8.48
N CYS A 60 0.35 -7.67 -7.18
CA CYS A 60 -0.66 -7.24 -6.23
C CYS A 60 -0.73 -5.70 -6.16
N VAL A 61 0.39 -5.04 -5.92
CA VAL A 61 0.40 -3.57 -5.82
C VAL A 61 0.08 -2.90 -7.16
N TYR A 62 0.51 -3.46 -8.30
CA TYR A 62 0.16 -2.94 -9.64
C TYR A 62 -1.35 -2.90 -9.87
N HIS A 63 -2.05 -4.00 -9.60
CA HIS A 63 -3.50 -4.05 -9.82
C HIS A 63 -4.28 -3.16 -8.85
N LEU A 64 -3.86 -3.11 -7.59
CA LEU A 64 -4.49 -2.24 -6.59
C LEU A 64 -4.27 -0.76 -6.92
N THR A 65 -3.04 -0.36 -7.23
CA THR A 65 -2.72 1.02 -7.61
C THR A 65 -3.40 1.45 -8.90
N LYS A 66 -3.55 0.56 -9.89
CA LYS A 66 -4.32 0.83 -11.11
C LYS A 66 -5.79 1.16 -10.79
N THR A 67 -6.40 0.43 -9.87
CA THR A 67 -7.78 0.71 -9.42
C THR A 67 -7.83 2.02 -8.64
N LEU A 68 -6.93 2.23 -7.68
CA LEU A 68 -6.82 3.46 -6.90
C LEU A 68 -6.69 4.70 -7.80
N TYR A 69 -5.80 4.65 -8.79
CA TYR A 69 -5.49 5.78 -9.67
C TYR A 69 -6.73 6.41 -10.32
N SER A 70 -7.70 5.58 -10.71
CA SER A 70 -8.95 6.05 -11.31
C SER A 70 -9.87 6.80 -10.34
N LEU A 71 -9.71 6.57 -9.03
CA LEU A 71 -10.55 7.11 -7.96
C LEU A 71 -9.89 8.30 -7.24
N LEU A 72 -8.55 8.36 -7.22
CA LEU A 72 -7.80 9.40 -6.50
C LEU A 72 -8.25 10.84 -6.81
N PRO A 73 -8.52 11.25 -8.07
CA PRO A 73 -8.96 12.61 -8.35
C PRO A 73 -10.22 13.04 -7.59
N ALA A 74 -11.10 12.09 -7.24
CA ALA A 74 -12.30 12.38 -6.46
C ALA A 74 -11.99 12.99 -5.09
N LEU A 75 -10.86 12.65 -4.46
CA LEU A 75 -10.45 13.24 -3.19
C LEU A 75 -10.19 14.74 -3.32
N LEU A 76 -9.60 15.15 -4.44
CA LEU A 76 -9.34 16.54 -4.75
C LEU A 76 -10.60 17.26 -5.23
N ASP A 77 -11.50 16.52 -5.89
CA ASP A 77 -12.60 17.10 -6.64
C ASP A 77 -13.90 17.29 -5.88
N THR A 78 -14.18 16.37 -4.96
CA THR A 78 -15.45 16.30 -4.26
C THR A 78 -15.59 17.42 -3.24
N ASN A 79 -16.77 18.04 -3.19
CA ASN A 79 -17.10 18.98 -2.14
C ASN A 79 -17.82 18.22 -1.00
N PRO A 80 -17.19 18.01 0.17
CA PRO A 80 -17.82 17.28 1.27
C PRO A 80 -19.03 18.01 1.87
N PHE A 81 -19.24 19.29 1.54
CA PHE A 81 -20.32 20.11 2.06
C PHE A 81 -21.53 20.24 1.13
N SER A 82 -21.51 19.61 -0.06
CA SER A 82 -22.65 19.67 -0.99
C SER A 82 -23.73 18.66 -0.63
N ASN A 83 -24.97 19.12 -0.47
CA ASN A 83 -26.15 18.27 -0.23
C ASN A 83 -26.64 17.51 -1.48
N GLU A 84 -26.20 17.90 -2.69
CA GLU A 84 -26.75 17.39 -3.95
C GLU A 84 -26.52 15.89 -4.18
N GLU A 85 -25.49 15.29 -3.57
CA GLU A 85 -25.23 13.84 -3.69
C GLU A 85 -26.11 13.02 -2.71
N LYS A 86 -26.47 13.59 -1.54
CA LYS A 86 -27.37 12.95 -0.56
C LYS A 86 -28.83 12.89 -1.02
N GLU A 87 -29.23 13.79 -1.91
CA GLU A 87 -30.60 13.82 -2.46
C GLU A 87 -30.79 12.80 -3.60
N LYS A 88 -29.75 12.52 -4.40
CA LYS A 88 -29.82 11.50 -5.48
C LYS A 88 -29.93 10.07 -4.96
N GLU A 89 -29.32 9.76 -3.82
CA GLU A 89 -29.53 8.47 -3.13
C GLU A 89 -30.97 8.33 -2.60
N LYS A 90 -31.56 9.42 -2.09
CA LYS A 90 -32.96 9.41 -1.62
C LYS A 90 -33.98 9.30 -2.75
N ASP A 91 -33.72 9.89 -3.91
CA ASP A 91 -34.60 9.76 -5.08
C ASP A 91 -34.46 8.41 -5.80
N GLY A 92 -33.30 7.76 -5.72
CA GLY A 92 -33.10 6.36 -6.16
C GLY A 92 -33.77 5.33 -5.24
N ALA A 93 -33.78 5.57 -3.93
CA ALA A 93 -34.43 4.73 -2.93
C ALA A 93 -35.96 4.92 -2.88
N ARG A 94 -36.49 6.09 -3.29
CA ARG A 94 -37.95 6.33 -3.37
C ARG A 94 -38.69 5.52 -4.45
N GLY A 95 -37.96 4.81 -5.32
CA GLY A 95 -38.55 3.93 -6.34
C GLY A 95 -38.94 2.54 -5.82
N ALA A 96 -38.49 2.14 -4.63
CA ALA A 96 -38.82 0.87 -4.03
C ALA A 96 -38.85 1.04 -2.51
N GLU A 97 -40.04 1.16 -1.93
CA GLU A 97 -40.38 0.60 -0.62
C GLU A 97 -41.80 1.02 -0.22
N GLY A 98 -42.72 0.07 -0.32
CA GLY A 98 -43.57 -0.21 0.82
C GLY A 98 -42.98 -1.43 1.50
N GLU A 99 -42.24 -1.24 2.58
CA GLU A 99 -42.13 -2.22 3.67
C GLU A 99 -41.47 -1.59 4.90
N GLU A 100 -41.88 -2.09 6.06
CA GLU A 100 -41.80 -1.46 7.37
C GLU A 100 -40.37 -1.46 7.93
N LYS A 101 -39.86 -0.28 8.34
CA LYS A 101 -38.62 -0.16 9.10
C LYS A 101 -38.75 -0.82 10.46
N LYS A 102 -38.01 -1.91 10.69
CA LYS A 102 -37.65 -2.39 12.02
C LYS A 102 -36.60 -1.46 12.63
N GLU A 103 -36.94 -0.85 13.75
CA GLU A 103 -36.02 -0.13 14.61
C GLU A 103 -35.04 -1.11 15.25
N GLY A 104 -33.73 -0.93 15.03
CA GLY A 104 -32.71 -1.70 15.75
C GLY A 104 -31.44 -2.08 15.01
N GLU A 105 -30.96 -1.29 14.05
CA GLU A 105 -29.56 -1.35 13.61
C GLU A 105 -28.99 0.08 13.62
N VAL A 106 -27.83 0.24 14.24
CA VAL A 106 -27.06 1.48 14.19
C VAL A 106 -26.53 1.56 12.76
N ASP A 107 -27.27 2.27 11.92
CA ASP A 107 -26.90 2.59 10.55
C ASP A 107 -25.62 3.46 10.63
N ASP A 108 -24.45 2.85 10.46
CA ASP A 108 -23.20 3.53 10.14
C ASP A 108 -23.30 3.98 8.68
N GLU A 109 -24.26 4.87 8.42
CA GLU A 109 -24.54 5.46 7.11
C GLU A 109 -23.29 6.28 6.75
N SER A 110 -22.50 5.76 5.80
CA SER A 110 -21.13 6.21 5.56
C SER A 110 -21.05 7.74 5.45
N VAL A 111 -20.34 8.37 6.39
CA VAL A 111 -20.11 9.83 6.42
C VAL A 111 -19.35 10.33 5.17
N LEU A 112 -18.77 9.41 4.41
CA LEU A 112 -17.98 9.65 3.21
C LEU A 112 -18.86 10.02 2.00
N PRO A 113 -18.51 11.09 1.24
CA PRO A 113 -19.11 11.32 -0.06
C PRO A 113 -18.94 10.10 -0.99
N PRO A 114 -19.94 9.72 -1.83
CA PRO A 114 -19.90 8.47 -2.61
C PRO A 114 -18.64 8.27 -3.45
N LYS A 115 -18.11 9.35 -4.05
CA LYS A 115 -16.87 9.28 -4.85
C LYS A 115 -15.62 9.04 -4.01
N VAL A 116 -15.59 9.53 -2.77
CA VAL A 116 -14.51 9.29 -1.80
C VAL A 116 -14.68 7.92 -1.15
N ALA A 117 -15.92 7.46 -0.95
CA ALA A 117 -16.22 6.12 -0.45
C ALA A 117 -15.63 5.03 -1.35
N GLY A 118 -15.63 5.21 -2.68
CA GLY A 118 -14.97 4.29 -3.61
C GLY A 118 -13.47 4.10 -3.34
N LEU A 119 -12.76 5.16 -2.93
CA LEU A 119 -11.33 5.06 -2.58
C LEU A 119 -11.14 4.21 -1.31
N VAL A 120 -11.94 4.49 -0.28
CA VAL A 120 -11.94 3.73 0.98
C VAL A 120 -12.29 2.26 0.73
N GLU A 121 -13.23 2.00 -0.17
CA GLU A 121 -13.65 0.67 -0.55
C GLU A 121 -12.50 -0.18 -1.12
N VAL A 122 -11.59 0.42 -1.89
CA VAL A 122 -10.40 -0.29 -2.38
C VAL A 122 -9.48 -0.70 -1.23
N TYR A 123 -9.25 0.18 -0.25
CA TYR A 123 -8.45 -0.18 0.94
C TYR A 123 -9.14 -1.25 1.79
N ARG A 124 -10.47 -1.14 1.96
CA ARG A 124 -11.28 -2.11 2.69
C ARG A 124 -11.20 -3.49 2.04
N CYS A 125 -11.46 -3.59 0.74
CA CYS A 125 -11.34 -4.83 -0.02
C CYS A 125 -9.91 -5.39 0.05
N SER A 126 -8.89 -4.54 -0.08
CA SER A 126 -7.48 -4.98 0.04
C SER A 126 -7.18 -5.58 1.41
N LEU A 127 -7.72 -4.99 2.48
CA LEU A 127 -7.54 -5.46 3.86
C LEU A 127 -8.31 -6.76 4.11
N MET A 128 -9.50 -6.90 3.54
CA MET A 128 -10.24 -8.17 3.61
C MET A 128 -9.49 -9.27 2.87
N LEU A 129 -9.02 -9.02 1.65
CA LEU A 129 -8.26 -9.99 0.86
C LEU A 129 -6.95 -10.39 1.54
N SER A 130 -6.27 -9.48 2.24
CA SER A 130 -5.05 -9.82 2.97
C SER A 130 -5.35 -10.75 4.15
N ARG A 131 -6.45 -10.51 4.86
CA ARG A 131 -6.93 -11.36 5.96
C ARG A 131 -7.38 -12.74 5.46
N GLU A 132 -8.19 -12.79 4.41
CA GLU A 132 -8.64 -14.05 3.80
C GLU A 132 -7.48 -14.89 3.25
N ALA A 133 -6.46 -14.22 2.69
CA ALA A 133 -5.25 -14.88 2.24
C ALA A 133 -4.30 -15.30 3.38
N CYS A 134 -4.62 -14.97 4.63
CA CYS A 134 -3.74 -15.17 5.79
C CYS A 134 -2.35 -14.54 5.64
N LEU A 135 -2.28 -13.41 4.91
CA LEU A 135 -1.05 -12.68 4.68
C LEU A 135 -0.49 -12.15 6.00
N SER A 136 0.81 -12.29 6.20
CA SER A 136 1.42 -11.93 7.47
C SER A 136 1.29 -10.42 7.78
N PRO A 137 1.28 -10.02 9.07
CA PRO A 137 1.20 -8.61 9.45
C PRO A 137 2.30 -7.74 8.82
N PRO A 138 3.59 -8.15 8.74
CA PRO A 138 4.63 -7.38 8.07
C PRO A 138 4.37 -7.17 6.58
N LEU A 139 3.93 -8.21 5.85
CA LEU A 139 3.63 -8.08 4.42
C LEU A 139 2.36 -7.28 4.17
N THR A 140 1.36 -7.39 5.06
CA THR A 140 0.17 -6.55 5.02
C THR A 140 0.56 -5.08 5.21
N SER A 141 1.38 -4.77 6.22
CA SER A 141 1.87 -3.41 6.48
C SER A 141 2.62 -2.83 5.28
N GLN A 142 3.54 -3.60 4.68
CA GLN A 142 4.30 -3.17 3.52
C GLN A 142 3.42 -2.98 2.26
N THR A 143 2.42 -3.84 2.07
CA THR A 143 1.45 -3.68 0.98
C THR A 143 0.73 -2.33 1.13
N PHE A 144 0.20 -2.03 2.31
CA PHE A 144 -0.49 -0.76 2.56
C PHE A 144 0.45 0.44 2.53
N GLY A 145 1.68 0.31 3.03
CA GLY A 145 2.71 1.34 2.91
C GLY A 145 2.96 1.73 1.45
N TYR A 146 3.07 0.73 0.55
CA TYR A 146 3.18 0.99 -0.89
C TYR A 146 1.93 1.70 -1.46
N LEU A 147 0.73 1.24 -1.11
CA LEU A 147 -0.52 1.86 -1.59
C LEU A 147 -0.65 3.32 -1.12
N PHE A 148 -0.24 3.62 0.10
CA PHE A 148 -0.29 4.97 0.67
C PHE A 148 0.80 5.87 0.09
N PHE A 149 1.99 5.34 -0.14
CA PHE A 149 3.04 6.03 -0.91
C PHE A 149 2.51 6.41 -2.30
N PHE A 150 1.94 5.46 -3.03
CA PHE A 150 1.37 5.70 -4.36
C PHE A 150 0.26 6.76 -4.33
N THR A 151 -0.62 6.68 -3.32
CA THR A 151 -1.72 7.63 -3.10
C THR A 151 -1.19 9.04 -2.86
N ASN A 152 -0.21 9.17 -1.96
CA ASN A 152 0.46 10.43 -1.65
C ASN A 152 1.08 11.06 -2.89
N THR A 153 1.93 10.31 -3.60
CA THR A 153 2.66 10.77 -4.78
C THR A 153 1.70 11.16 -5.90
N SER A 154 0.70 10.32 -6.18
CA SER A 154 -0.29 10.57 -7.25
C SER A 154 -1.16 11.78 -6.95
N LEU A 155 -1.70 11.91 -5.74
CA LEU A 155 -2.53 13.05 -5.36
C LEU A 155 -1.74 14.35 -5.27
N LEU A 156 -0.52 14.30 -4.74
CA LEU A 156 0.34 15.48 -4.65
C LEU A 156 0.71 15.98 -6.05
N ASN A 157 1.12 15.08 -6.96
CA ASN A 157 1.42 15.46 -8.34
C ASN A 157 0.19 16.03 -9.05
N THR A 158 -0.97 15.38 -8.91
CA THR A 158 -2.24 15.88 -9.46
C THR A 158 -2.62 17.25 -8.89
N LEU A 159 -2.38 17.47 -7.60
CA LEU A 159 -2.64 18.75 -6.94
C LEU A 159 -1.71 19.85 -7.45
N LEU A 160 -0.42 19.54 -7.64
CA LEU A 160 0.60 20.49 -8.09
C LEU A 160 0.46 20.82 -9.58
N GLU A 161 0.00 19.87 -10.40
CA GLU A 161 -0.24 20.07 -11.84
C GLU A 161 -1.47 20.94 -12.11
N ARG A 162 -2.54 20.78 -11.32
CA ARG A 162 -3.84 21.38 -11.62
C ARG A 162 -3.97 22.81 -11.10
N ASP A 163 -4.10 23.74 -12.04
CA ASP A 163 -4.42 25.11 -11.72
C ASP A 163 -5.75 25.26 -10.98
N GLY A 164 -5.75 26.15 -9.99
CA GLY A 164 -6.96 26.56 -9.29
C GLY A 164 -7.36 25.75 -8.07
N LEU A 165 -6.59 24.73 -7.69
CA LEU A 165 -6.73 24.04 -6.41
C LEU A 165 -6.11 24.84 -5.25
N PHE A 166 -5.20 25.77 -5.53
CA PHE A 166 -4.51 26.60 -4.53
C PHE A 166 -5.39 27.75 -4.02
N SER A 167 -6.45 27.42 -3.28
CA SER A 167 -7.27 28.41 -2.58
C SER A 167 -7.73 27.85 -1.25
N TRP A 168 -7.88 28.72 -0.24
CA TRP A 168 -8.30 28.29 1.11
C TRP A 168 -9.59 27.45 1.10
N SER A 169 -10.62 27.89 0.37
CA SER A 169 -11.90 27.16 0.30
C SER A 169 -11.74 25.77 -0.29
N ARG A 170 -10.91 25.63 -1.33
CA ARG A 170 -10.65 24.34 -1.97
C ARG A 170 -9.79 23.45 -1.07
N ALA A 171 -8.78 24.02 -0.43
CA ALA A 171 -7.93 23.33 0.52
C ALA A 171 -8.72 22.74 1.68
N VAL A 172 -9.68 23.49 2.24
CA VAL A 172 -10.57 23.00 3.30
C VAL A 172 -11.41 21.80 2.82
N GLN A 173 -11.96 21.84 1.60
CA GLN A 173 -12.69 20.70 1.05
C GLN A 173 -11.79 19.46 0.91
N ILE A 174 -10.58 19.63 0.36
CA ILE A 174 -9.60 18.55 0.19
C ILE A 174 -9.20 17.99 1.55
N ARG A 175 -8.92 18.87 2.53
CA ARG A 175 -8.55 18.50 3.90
C ARG A 175 -9.65 17.68 4.56
N THR A 176 -10.90 18.11 4.47
CA THR A 176 -12.03 17.37 5.03
C THR A 176 -12.20 15.99 4.37
N ASN A 177 -12.08 15.88 3.04
CA ASN A 177 -12.10 14.57 2.38
C ASN A 177 -10.95 13.67 2.86
N LEU A 178 -9.74 14.23 2.97
CA LEU A 178 -8.56 13.50 3.42
C LEU A 178 -8.68 13.08 4.90
N ASP A 179 -9.27 13.92 5.77
CA ASP A 179 -9.55 13.58 7.17
C ASP A 179 -10.49 12.38 7.27
N LEU A 180 -11.59 12.37 6.51
CA LEU A 180 -12.52 11.23 6.50
C LEU A 180 -11.83 9.92 6.08
N VAL A 181 -10.91 9.98 5.11
CA VAL A 181 -10.12 8.80 4.70
C VAL A 181 -9.13 8.39 5.78
N LEU A 182 -8.38 9.34 6.37
CA LEU A 182 -7.39 9.06 7.42
C LEU A 182 -8.06 8.54 8.70
N ASP A 183 -9.21 9.08 9.09
CA ASP A 183 -9.99 8.63 10.24
C ASP A 183 -10.49 7.19 10.04
N TRP A 184 -10.96 6.86 8.83
CA TRP A 184 -11.32 5.49 8.49
C TRP A 184 -10.10 4.55 8.56
N LEU A 185 -8.97 4.97 8.00
CA LEU A 185 -7.71 4.20 8.06
C LEU A 185 -7.25 3.98 9.51
N GLN A 186 -7.40 4.99 10.37
CA GLN A 186 -7.14 4.88 11.80
C GLN A 186 -8.05 3.83 12.46
N GLY A 187 -9.37 3.88 12.20
CA GLY A 187 -10.33 2.90 12.70
C GLY A 187 -10.08 1.47 12.19
N ALA A 188 -9.54 1.33 10.99
CA ALA A 188 -9.15 0.06 10.39
C ALA A 188 -7.82 -0.51 10.92
N GLY A 189 -7.10 0.23 11.79
CA GLY A 189 -5.79 -0.15 12.32
C GLY A 189 -4.61 0.10 11.38
N LEU A 190 -4.80 0.95 10.36
CA LEU A 190 -3.78 1.32 9.37
C LEU A 190 -3.26 2.76 9.55
N GLY A 191 -3.67 3.44 10.63
CA GLY A 191 -3.42 4.86 10.86
C GLY A 191 -1.95 5.25 10.93
N ASP A 192 -1.13 4.48 11.65
CA ASP A 192 0.31 4.76 11.78
C ASP A 192 1.01 4.70 10.42
N ILE A 193 0.71 3.67 9.63
CA ILE A 193 1.24 3.48 8.27
C ILE A 193 0.76 4.63 7.36
N ALA A 194 -0.52 4.98 7.44
CA ALA A 194 -1.09 6.08 6.65
C ALA A 194 -0.43 7.43 6.99
N SER A 195 -0.21 7.71 8.27
CA SER A 195 0.45 8.92 8.73
C SER A 195 1.90 9.00 8.26
N GLU A 196 2.61 7.88 8.17
CA GLU A 196 3.97 7.83 7.65
C GLU A 196 4.01 8.10 6.14
N PHE A 197 3.23 7.35 5.36
CA PHE A 197 3.33 7.36 3.90
C PHE A 197 2.48 8.45 3.20
N MET A 198 1.46 9.02 3.85
CA MET A 198 0.67 10.17 3.34
C MET A 198 1.05 11.52 3.95
N LYS A 199 2.20 11.58 4.63
CA LYS A 199 2.63 12.76 5.39
C LYS A 199 2.80 14.00 4.50
N LYS A 200 3.42 13.84 3.33
CA LYS A 200 3.76 14.99 2.46
C LYS A 200 2.51 15.63 1.88
N LEU A 201 1.57 14.83 1.35
CA LEU A 201 0.26 15.28 0.93
C LEU A 201 -0.47 16.01 2.07
N SER A 202 -0.48 15.44 3.28
CA SER A 202 -1.11 16.04 4.44
C SER A 202 -0.50 17.41 4.78
N VAL A 203 0.83 17.53 4.80
CA VAL A 203 1.52 18.81 5.05
C VAL A 203 1.24 19.83 3.96
N THR A 204 1.23 19.44 2.68
CA THR A 204 0.87 20.32 1.56
C THR A 204 -0.55 20.85 1.68
N VAL A 205 -1.52 19.98 1.99
CA VAL A 205 -2.93 20.39 2.16
C VAL A 205 -3.09 21.27 3.40
N ASN A 206 -2.39 20.97 4.50
CA ASN A 206 -2.39 21.79 5.71
C ASN A 206 -1.81 23.19 5.45
N PHE A 207 -0.74 23.30 4.66
CA PHE A 207 -0.20 24.58 4.21
C PHE A 207 -1.27 25.39 3.45
N LEU A 208 -1.99 24.76 2.53
CA LEU A 208 -3.04 25.46 1.76
C LEU A 208 -4.23 25.89 2.63
N CYS A 209 -4.45 25.22 3.77
CA CYS A 209 -5.46 25.57 4.77
C CYS A 209 -5.06 26.73 5.69
N ILE A 210 -3.82 27.23 5.62
CA ILE A 210 -3.41 28.41 6.40
C ILE A 210 -4.33 29.59 6.05
N PRO A 211 -4.97 30.24 7.04
CA PRO A 211 -5.81 31.40 6.79
C PRO A 211 -5.03 32.50 6.07
N LYS A 212 -5.64 33.11 5.04
CA LYS A 212 -4.99 34.14 4.20
C LYS A 212 -4.37 35.27 5.01
N THR A 213 -5.03 35.69 6.09
CA THR A 213 -4.55 36.73 7.00
C THR A 213 -3.23 36.37 7.67
N ARG A 214 -3.04 35.10 8.03
CA ARG A 214 -1.80 34.57 8.60
C ARG A 214 -0.74 34.37 7.50
N LEU A 215 -1.12 33.73 6.39
CA LEU A 215 -0.17 33.39 5.31
C LEU A 215 0.55 34.63 4.76
N ILE A 216 -0.17 35.75 4.63
CA ILE A 216 0.40 37.02 4.13
C ILE A 216 1.37 37.68 5.13
N GLN A 217 1.25 37.37 6.42
CA GLN A 217 2.16 37.87 7.45
C GLN A 217 3.45 37.03 7.52
N SER A 218 3.44 35.81 6.97
CA SER A 218 4.60 34.94 6.94
C SER A 218 5.61 35.38 5.87
N SER A 219 6.88 35.07 6.13
CA SER A 219 7.98 35.24 5.18
C SER A 219 8.36 33.92 4.52
N TRP A 220 9.10 33.97 3.41
CA TRP A 220 9.68 32.78 2.79
C TRP A 220 10.47 31.93 3.81
N ALA A 221 11.32 32.57 4.61
CA ALA A 221 12.18 31.87 5.57
C ALA A 221 11.35 31.11 6.62
N SER A 222 10.36 31.77 7.24
CA SER A 222 9.48 31.13 8.21
C SER A 222 8.67 29.99 7.60
N LEU A 223 8.16 30.16 6.37
CA LEU A 223 7.37 29.12 5.71
C LEU A 223 8.24 27.91 5.32
N LYS A 224 9.49 28.13 4.90
CA LYS A 224 10.40 27.03 4.58
C LYS A 224 10.82 26.24 5.82
N GLU A 225 10.99 26.93 6.95
CA GLU A 225 11.29 26.33 8.25
C GLU A 225 10.08 25.56 8.81
N GLU A 226 8.86 26.11 8.75
CA GLU A 226 7.66 25.43 9.24
C GLU A 226 7.24 24.24 8.35
N HIS A 227 7.65 24.23 7.08
CA HIS A 227 7.27 23.22 6.09
C HIS A 227 8.49 22.55 5.44
N GLU A 228 9.35 21.95 6.26
CA GLU A 228 10.61 21.33 5.81
C GLU A 228 10.43 20.26 4.72
N LEU A 229 9.32 19.51 4.77
CA LEU A 229 8.99 18.44 3.81
C LEU A 229 8.69 18.96 2.39
N LEU A 230 8.35 20.24 2.23
CA LEU A 230 8.18 20.86 0.91
C LEU A 230 9.54 21.28 0.38
N SER A 231 9.87 20.87 -0.85
CA SER A 231 11.06 21.38 -1.53
C SER A 231 10.93 22.90 -1.77
N PRO A 232 12.04 23.65 -1.92
CA PRO A 232 11.95 25.07 -2.29
C PRO A 232 11.14 25.30 -3.58
N ALA A 233 11.29 24.44 -4.59
CA ALA A 233 10.51 24.50 -5.82
C ALA A 233 9.00 24.32 -5.55
N GLN A 234 8.62 23.32 -4.73
CA GLN A 234 7.23 23.10 -4.34
C GLN A 234 6.65 24.28 -3.55
N LEU A 235 7.37 24.79 -2.55
CA LEU A 235 6.92 25.94 -1.76
C LEU A 235 6.73 27.18 -2.64
N HIS A 236 7.68 27.45 -3.53
CA HIS A 236 7.59 28.55 -4.48
C HIS A 236 6.39 28.40 -5.41
N HIS A 237 6.15 27.19 -5.93
CA HIS A 237 4.99 26.87 -6.77
C HIS A 237 3.68 27.15 -6.02
N LEU A 238 3.53 26.62 -4.81
CA LEU A 238 2.33 26.82 -4.01
C LEU A 238 2.07 28.32 -3.73
N LEU A 239 3.09 29.08 -3.34
CA LEU A 239 2.97 30.50 -3.03
C LEU A 239 2.64 31.35 -4.27
N THR A 240 3.24 31.02 -5.41
CA THR A 240 3.04 31.75 -6.68
C THR A 240 1.63 31.56 -7.21
N HIS A 241 1.09 30.33 -7.12
CA HIS A 241 -0.22 29.99 -7.65
C HIS A 241 -1.37 30.17 -6.64
N TYR A 242 -1.08 30.51 -5.37
CA TYR A 242 -2.10 30.67 -4.33
C TYR A 242 -3.04 31.86 -4.61
N LYS A 243 -4.35 31.58 -4.66
CA LYS A 243 -5.40 32.57 -4.91
C LYS A 243 -5.71 33.40 -3.66
N LEU A 244 -5.03 34.52 -3.51
CA LEU A 244 -5.29 35.51 -2.46
C LEU A 244 -6.63 36.26 -2.67
N GLY A 245 -7.03 36.46 -3.91
CA GLY A 245 -8.25 37.16 -4.33
C GLY A 245 -8.05 37.79 -5.71
N PRO A 246 -9.10 38.34 -6.35
CA PRO A 246 -9.05 38.79 -7.74
C PRO A 246 -8.07 39.94 -8.01
N THR A 247 -7.66 40.70 -7.00
CA THR A 247 -6.85 41.92 -7.15
C THR A 247 -5.58 41.94 -6.30
N ARG A 248 -5.31 40.88 -5.52
CA ARG A 248 -4.21 40.87 -4.56
C ARG A 248 -3.02 40.08 -5.08
N ALA A 249 -1.92 40.78 -5.34
CA ALA A 249 -0.64 40.16 -5.68
C ALA A 249 -0.01 39.46 -4.46
N PRO A 250 0.82 38.42 -4.69
CA PRO A 250 1.65 37.82 -3.66
C PRO A 250 2.55 38.86 -2.95
N PRO A 251 2.68 38.82 -1.61
CA PRO A 251 3.61 39.67 -0.87
C PRO A 251 5.07 39.49 -1.31
N ALA A 252 5.85 40.58 -1.30
CA ALA A 252 7.29 40.52 -1.58
C ALA A 252 8.06 39.65 -0.56
N SER A 253 7.54 39.50 0.66
CA SER A 253 8.12 38.63 1.70
C SER A 253 8.10 37.15 1.35
N TRP A 254 7.30 36.74 0.35
CA TRP A 254 7.25 35.37 -0.16
C TRP A 254 8.29 35.09 -1.25
N ALA A 255 8.98 36.11 -1.73
CA ALA A 255 10.02 35.92 -2.74
C ALA A 255 11.16 35.06 -2.16
N PRO A 256 11.58 34.00 -2.86
CA PRO A 256 12.71 33.19 -2.43
C PRO A 256 14.00 34.01 -2.46
N PRO A 257 14.96 33.76 -1.54
CA PRO A 257 16.28 34.37 -1.61
C PRO A 257 17.01 33.88 -2.87
N THR A 258 17.96 34.67 -3.36
CA THR A 258 18.76 34.31 -4.56
C THR A 258 19.58 33.02 -4.41
N SER A 259 19.82 32.59 -3.17
CA SER A 259 20.49 31.32 -2.85
C SER A 259 19.56 30.11 -2.85
N ALA A 260 18.25 30.28 -2.96
CA ALA A 260 17.32 29.16 -2.99
C ALA A 260 17.43 28.41 -4.33
N ASP A 261 17.69 27.11 -4.26
CA ASP A 261 17.65 26.26 -5.44
C ASP A 261 16.20 25.93 -5.81
N LEU A 262 15.73 26.51 -6.91
CA LEU A 262 14.40 26.29 -7.48
C LEU A 262 14.45 25.40 -8.73
N SER A 263 15.61 24.84 -9.07
CA SER A 263 15.79 24.02 -10.28
C SER A 263 15.25 22.60 -10.14
N GLY A 264 14.92 22.18 -8.91
CA GLY A 264 14.34 20.88 -8.62
C GLY A 264 12.92 20.71 -9.18
N ASP A 265 12.55 19.46 -9.45
CA ASP A 265 11.19 19.12 -9.87
C ASP A 265 10.19 19.43 -8.75
N ILE A 266 9.00 19.89 -9.14
CA ILE A 266 7.89 20.06 -8.22
C ILE A 266 7.17 18.72 -7.98
N PHE A 267 7.26 17.78 -8.91
CA PHE A 267 6.61 16.49 -8.82
C PHE A 267 7.43 15.49 -7.99
N GLU A 268 6.71 14.66 -7.23
CA GLU A 268 7.29 13.53 -6.54
C GLU A 268 7.52 12.36 -7.51
N SER A 269 8.64 11.67 -7.31
CA SER A 269 8.99 10.47 -8.04
C SER A 269 8.22 9.25 -7.52
N PHE A 270 7.89 8.33 -8.43
CA PHE A 270 7.39 7.00 -8.06
C PHE A 270 8.51 5.97 -7.82
N LEU A 271 9.77 6.35 -8.08
CA LEU A 271 10.92 5.44 -7.94
C LEU A 271 11.32 5.21 -6.47
N ASP A 272 11.00 6.15 -5.59
CA ASP A 272 11.38 6.11 -4.17
C ASP A 272 10.33 5.36 -3.31
N HIS A 273 9.74 4.30 -3.88
CA HIS A 273 8.78 3.48 -3.17
C HIS A 273 9.46 2.64 -2.08
N PRO A 274 8.76 2.26 -0.99
CA PRO A 274 9.35 1.40 0.03
C PRO A 274 9.79 0.05 -0.58
N PRO A 275 10.96 -0.49 -0.20
CA PRO A 275 11.40 -1.81 -0.66
C PRO A 275 10.57 -2.91 0.00
N LEU A 276 10.40 -4.04 -0.70
CA LEU A 276 9.84 -5.24 -0.09
C LEU A 276 10.91 -5.92 0.78
N ILE A 277 10.58 -6.13 2.05
CA ILE A 277 11.38 -6.81 3.05
C ILE A 277 10.65 -8.11 3.39
N LEU A 278 11.29 -9.24 3.12
CA LEU A 278 10.70 -10.54 3.41
C LEU A 278 10.69 -10.80 4.92
N PRO A 279 9.56 -11.21 5.50
CA PRO A 279 9.49 -11.53 6.91
C PRO A 279 10.29 -12.81 7.19
N ASN A 280 10.98 -12.85 8.33
CA ASN A 280 11.51 -14.09 8.90
C ASN A 280 10.58 -14.48 10.05
N GLU A 281 9.58 -15.29 9.73
CA GLU A 281 8.53 -15.70 10.66
C GLU A 281 8.59 -17.20 10.93
N THR A 282 8.16 -17.62 12.11
CA THR A 282 8.01 -19.05 12.40
C THR A 282 6.95 -19.66 11.49
N PRO A 283 7.28 -20.70 10.70
CA PRO A 283 6.30 -21.35 9.83
C PRO A 283 5.18 -22.00 10.67
N ARG A 284 3.96 -21.91 10.14
CA ARG A 284 2.78 -22.63 10.62
C ARG A 284 2.68 -24.01 9.97
N LEU A 285 3.26 -24.19 8.78
CA LEU A 285 3.28 -25.48 8.08
C LEU A 285 4.04 -26.52 8.91
N ASP A 286 3.32 -27.55 9.35
CA ASP A 286 3.88 -28.70 10.06
C ASP A 286 3.49 -29.99 9.33
N LEU A 287 4.48 -30.59 8.64
CA LEU A 287 4.28 -31.83 7.88
C LEU A 287 4.15 -33.07 8.78
N SER A 288 4.37 -32.95 10.10
CA SER A 288 4.17 -34.05 11.04
C SER A 288 2.70 -34.22 11.44
N GLN A 289 1.87 -33.21 11.22
CA GLN A 289 0.43 -33.27 11.52
C GLN A 289 -0.34 -34.03 10.43
N PRO A 290 -1.49 -34.65 10.80
CA PRO A 290 -2.39 -35.24 9.81
C PRO A 290 -2.90 -34.19 8.81
N ILE A 291 -3.01 -34.58 7.54
CA ILE A 291 -3.57 -33.71 6.50
C ILE A 291 -5.03 -33.39 6.85
N PRO A 292 -5.41 -32.09 6.98
CA PRO A 292 -6.69 -31.70 7.59
C PRO A 292 -7.92 -31.92 6.69
N SER A 293 -7.73 -32.12 5.37
CA SER A 293 -8.84 -32.34 4.42
C SER A 293 -8.55 -33.46 3.44
N SER A 294 -9.61 -34.18 3.06
CA SER A 294 -9.57 -35.25 2.06
C SER A 294 -9.16 -34.75 0.67
N GLU A 295 -9.56 -33.53 0.32
CA GLU A 295 -9.23 -32.86 -0.93
C GLU A 295 -7.73 -32.58 -1.01
N LEU A 296 -7.15 -32.01 0.05
CA LEU A 296 -5.71 -31.80 0.12
C LEU A 296 -4.95 -33.12 0.12
N GLN A 297 -5.44 -34.14 0.84
CA GLN A 297 -4.82 -35.46 0.83
C GLN A 297 -4.78 -36.05 -0.59
N LYS A 298 -5.85 -35.88 -1.37
CA LYS A 298 -5.90 -36.33 -2.76
C LYS A 298 -4.86 -35.61 -3.63
N GLU A 299 -4.75 -34.28 -3.53
CA GLU A 299 -3.76 -33.53 -4.32
C GLU A 299 -2.31 -33.81 -3.88
N VAL A 300 -2.05 -33.96 -2.58
CA VAL A 300 -0.73 -34.37 -2.06
C VAL A 300 -0.36 -35.77 -2.56
N THR A 301 -1.32 -36.70 -2.56
CA THR A 301 -1.10 -38.05 -3.08
C THR A 301 -0.80 -38.02 -4.58
N ARG A 302 -1.55 -37.21 -5.35
CA ARG A 302 -1.32 -37.02 -6.78
C ARG A 302 0.07 -36.44 -7.05
N LEU A 303 0.49 -35.42 -6.31
CA LEU A 303 1.83 -34.84 -6.42
C LEU A 303 2.91 -35.88 -6.11
N ARG A 304 2.73 -36.65 -5.03
CA ARG A 304 3.66 -37.73 -4.67
C ARG A 304 3.77 -38.79 -5.77
N THR A 305 2.65 -39.22 -6.36
CA THR A 305 2.66 -40.18 -7.48
C THR A 305 3.37 -39.61 -8.70
N TYR A 306 3.18 -38.32 -8.98
CA TYR A 306 3.85 -37.64 -10.08
C TYR A 306 5.37 -37.57 -9.86
N LEU A 307 5.82 -37.12 -8.68
CA LEU A 307 7.25 -37.05 -8.32
C LEU A 307 7.90 -38.43 -8.35
N TRP A 308 7.22 -39.46 -7.82
CA TRP A 308 7.71 -40.84 -7.89
C TRP A 308 7.88 -41.33 -9.35
N GLY A 309 7.00 -40.89 -10.26
CA GLY A 309 7.14 -41.17 -11.68
C GLY A 309 8.39 -40.55 -12.29
N LEU A 310 8.71 -39.31 -11.93
CA LEU A 310 9.92 -38.62 -12.39
C LEU A 310 11.20 -39.30 -11.89
N ASP A 311 11.24 -39.71 -10.62
CA ASP A 311 12.39 -40.43 -10.05
C ASP A 311 12.64 -41.79 -10.74
N GLN A 312 11.59 -42.43 -11.24
CA GLN A 312 11.72 -43.71 -11.98
C GLN A 312 12.27 -43.53 -13.40
N ASP A 313 11.98 -42.38 -14.03
CA ASP A 313 12.50 -42.02 -15.36
C ASP A 313 13.95 -41.49 -15.29
N GLU A 314 14.41 -41.15 -14.09
CA GLU A 314 15.76 -40.69 -13.82
C GLU A 314 16.74 -41.88 -13.80
N LEU A 315 17.67 -41.95 -14.77
CA LEU A 315 18.66 -43.05 -14.89
C LEU A 315 19.30 -43.37 -13.53
N PRO A 316 19.45 -44.63 -13.11
CA PRO A 316 20.04 -44.95 -11.82
C PRO A 316 21.44 -44.35 -11.68
N ALA A 317 21.83 -43.92 -10.48
CA ALA A 317 23.05 -43.14 -10.23
C ALA A 317 24.34 -43.76 -10.80
N ASN A 318 24.37 -45.09 -10.94
CA ASN A 318 25.46 -45.87 -11.56
C ASN A 318 25.57 -45.73 -13.10
N GLN A 319 24.59 -45.12 -13.75
CA GLN A 319 24.55 -44.84 -15.19
C GLN A 319 24.74 -43.35 -15.52
N ARG A 320 24.61 -42.44 -14.53
CA ARG A 320 24.80 -40.98 -14.72
C ARG A 320 26.27 -40.57 -14.87
N THR A 321 27.21 -41.35 -14.33
CA THR A 321 28.67 -41.04 -14.32
C THR A 321 29.43 -41.51 -15.58
N ARG A 322 28.74 -42.00 -16.61
CA ARG A 322 29.36 -42.51 -17.86
C ARG A 322 29.13 -41.63 -19.09
N LEU A 323 28.65 -40.40 -18.91
CA LEU A 323 28.56 -39.36 -19.93
C LEU A 323 29.43 -38.18 -19.54
#